data_AF-A0A520G8R4-F1
#
_entry.id   AF-A0A520G8R4-F1
#
_cell.length_a   1.000
_cell.length_b   1.000
_cell.length_c   1.000
_cell.angle_alpha   90.00
_cell.angle_beta   90.00
_cell.angle_gamma   90.00
#
_symmetry.space_group_name_H-M   'P 1'
#
loop_
_entity.id
_entity.type
_entity.pdbx_description
1 polymer ?
#
loop_
_entity_poly.entity_id
_entity_poly.type
_entity_poly.pdbx_seq_one_letter_code
_entity_poly.pdbx_strand_id
1 'polypeptide(L)' 'GIAGLRVVDAGAMPTITSGNTNSPTLMMAEKAAGWLLAHARGY' A
#
# COMPACT_ATOMS: atom_id res chain seq x y z
N GLY A 1 3.57 -7.63 -16.43
CA GLY A 1 2.93 -6.68 -15.49
C GLY A 1 1.63 -6.18 -16.09
N ILE A 2 0.67 -5.76 -15.25
CA ILE A 2 -0.61 -5.20 -15.71
C ILE A 2 -0.55 -3.68 -15.56
N ALA A 3 -0.78 -2.95 -16.65
CA ALA A 3 -0.74 -1.49 -16.65
C ALA A 3 -1.82 -0.93 -15.71
N GLY A 4 -1.43 0.00 -14.85
CA GLY A 4 -2.34 0.68 -13.91
C GLY A 4 -2.78 -0.14 -12.69
N LEU A 5 -2.45 -1.44 -12.61
CA LEU A 5 -2.80 -2.28 -11.45
C LEU A 5 -1.84 -2.04 -10.28
N ARG A 6 -2.41 -1.83 -9.09
CA ARG A 6 -1.67 -1.67 -7.83
C ARG A 6 -2.26 -2.62 -6.79
N VAL A 7 -1.41 -3.36 -6.09
CA VAL A 7 -1.79 -4.25 -4.99
C VAL A 7 -1.17 -3.71 -3.71
N VAL A 8 -2.00 -3.52 -2.68
CA VAL A 8 -1.59 -3.02 -1.37
C VAL A 8 -2.28 -3.84 -0.32
N ASP A 9 -1.58 -4.84 0.20
CA ASP A 9 -2.06 -5.75 1.22
C ASP A 9 -0.90 -6.15 2.17
N ALA A 10 -1.20 -6.99 3.16
CA ALA A 10 -0.18 -7.50 4.06
C ALA A 10 0.84 -8.43 3.38
N GLY A 11 0.45 -9.10 2.29
CA GLY A 11 1.31 -10.02 1.54
C GLY A 11 2.40 -9.31 0.74
N ALA A 12 2.24 -8.01 0.46
CA ALA A 12 3.29 -7.18 -0.13
C ALA A 12 4.47 -6.91 0.82
N MET A 13 4.33 -7.18 2.13
CA MET A 13 5.44 -7.08 3.08
C MET A 13 6.44 -8.23 2.85
N PRO A 14 7.76 -7.95 2.78
CA PRO A 14 8.76 -9.01 2.56
C PRO A 14 8.90 -9.95 3.75
N THR A 15 8.60 -9.46 4.95
CA THR A 15 8.56 -10.22 6.20
C THR A 15 7.44 -9.70 7.06
N ILE A 16 6.68 -10.59 7.71
CA ILE A 16 5.65 -10.19 8.66
C ILE A 16 6.31 -9.63 9.93
N THR A 17 5.74 -8.55 10.46
CA THR A 17 6.24 -7.95 11.70
C THR A 17 5.95 -8.88 12.88
N SER A 18 6.81 -8.88 13.91
CA SER A 18 6.59 -9.69 15.12
C SER A 18 5.44 -9.19 16.00
N GLY A 19 4.80 -8.07 15.63
CA GLY A 19 3.69 -7.45 16.32
C GLY A 19 2.37 -7.60 15.55
N ASN A 20 1.44 -6.68 15.78
CA ASN A 20 0.16 -6.70 15.08
C ASN A 20 0.34 -6.29 13.60
N THR A 21 0.07 -7.21 12.67
CA THR A 21 0.11 -7.00 11.21
C THR A 21 -0.86 -5.91 10.72
N ASN A 22 -1.92 -5.62 11.47
CA ASN A 22 -2.92 -4.61 11.10
C ASN A 22 -2.31 -3.22 10.99
N SER A 23 -1.50 -2.80 11.97
CA SER A 23 -0.92 -1.44 11.99
C SER A 23 -0.04 -1.13 10.77
N PRO A 24 0.96 -1.96 10.40
CA PRO A 24 1.74 -1.70 9.19
C PRO A 24 0.89 -1.84 7.90
N THR A 25 -0.10 -2.74 7.87
CA THR A 25 -1.02 -2.87 6.73
C THR A 25 -1.82 -1.59 6.50
N LEU A 26 -2.40 -1.02 7.56
CA LEU A 26 -3.11 0.25 7.50
C LEU A 26 -2.19 1.40 7.06
N MET A 27 -0.96 1.46 7.58
CA MET A 27 0.02 2.48 7.18
C MET A 27 0.39 2.39 5.69
N MET A 28 0.55 1.17 5.17
CA MET A 28 0.78 0.93 3.73
C MET A 28 -0.41 1.38 2.89
N ALA A 29 -1.64 1.04 3.31
CA ALA A 29 -2.86 1.45 2.65
C ALA A 29 -3.02 2.98 2.62
N GLU A 30 -2.78 3.65 3.74
CA GLU A 30 -2.85 5.12 3.86
C GLU A 30 -1.86 5.80 2.91
N LYS A 31 -0.61 5.34 2.91
CA LYS A 31 0.43 5.87 2.02
C LYS A 31 0.08 5.67 0.55
N ALA A 32 -0.42 4.48 0.20
CA ALA A 32 -0.83 4.17 -1.16
C ALA A 32 -2.04 4.99 -1.62
N ALA A 33 -3.02 5.23 -0.74
CA ALA A 33 -4.14 6.11 -1.02
C ALA A 33 -3.66 7.53 -1.35
N GLY A 34 -2.70 8.06 -0.59
CA GLY A 34 -2.05 9.33 -0.87
C GLY A 34 -1.40 9.38 -2.26
N TRP A 35 -0.66 8.33 -2.64
CA TRP A 35 -0.06 8.22 -3.97
C TRP A 35 -1.08 8.11 -5.09
N LEU A 36 -2.15 7.34 -4.89
CA LEU A 36 -3.24 7.20 -5.86
C LEU A 36 -3.95 8.54 -6.11
N LEU A 37 -4.20 9.30 -5.05
CA LEU A 37 -4.80 10.63 -5.14
C LEU A 37 -3.87 11.63 -5.83
N ALA A 38 -2.57 11.63 -5.51
CA ALA A 38 -1.58 12.47 -6.18
C ALA A 38 -1.54 12.17 -7.69
N HIS A 39 -1.44 10.89 -8.04
CA HIS A 39 -1.44 10.42 -9.43
C HIS A 39 -2.73 10.79 -10.16
N ALA A 40 -3.90 10.63 -9.54
CA ALA A 40 -5.19 11.01 -10.12
C ALA A 40 -5.31 12.52 -10.36
N ARG A 41 -4.59 13.32 -9.57
CA ARG A 41 -4.52 14.79 -9.71
C ARG A 41 -3.42 15.26 -10.67
N GLY A 42 -2.64 14.35 -11.25
CA GLY A 42 -1.56 14.66 -12.19
C GLY A 42 -0.25 15.14 -11.54
N TYR A 43 -0.06 14.89 -10.25
CA TYR A 43 1.19 15.16 -9.51
C TYR A 43 2.07 13.91 -9.41
#